data_AF-A0A0B1TJJ2-F1
#
_entry.id   AF-A0A0B1TJJ2-F1
#
_cell.length_a   1.000
_cell.length_b   1.000
_cell.length_c   1.000
_cell.angle_alpha   90.00
_cell.angle_beta   90.00
_cell.angle_gamma   90.00
#
_symmetry.space_group_name_H-M   'P 1'
#
loop_
_entity.id
_entity.type
_entity.pdbx_description
1 polymer ?
#
loop_
_entity_poly.entity_id
_entity_poly.type
_entity_poly.pdbx_seq_one_letter_code
_entity_poly.pdbx_strand_id
1 'polypeptide(L)'
;MVLNNSVVVNKTPHHDEIETRLSKRQLIEDSRRRRAKTCQSRIPYDSIRKRHETLMLEKEEFCPYEAESPDEIPVLQFLPFHSERKRMSVVIDTPAGPLLYCKGADSAILPRLRQPTEAESVHSSTLKERLDDYSCKGLRTLAFAMRLLKQEEWDEFMDSYRFVMSLSSNDRDELLSQKADEIEKDLELLGVTGIEDRLQASQTH
;
A
#
# COMPACT_ATOMS: atom_id res chain seq x y z
N MET A 1 -24.82 -10.78 -72.67
CA MET A 1 -25.16 -9.40 -72.28
C MET A 1 -24.93 -9.25 -70.77
N VAL A 2 -24.05 -8.31 -70.38
CA VAL A 2 -24.10 -7.42 -69.18
C VAL A 2 -24.23 -8.09 -67.78
N LEU A 3 -23.19 -8.19 -66.95
CA LEU A 3 -22.49 -7.22 -66.04
C LEU A 3 -23.22 -6.85 -64.71
N ASN A 4 -22.52 -7.16 -63.59
CA ASN A 4 -22.34 -6.49 -62.28
C ASN A 4 -23.44 -5.65 -61.60
N ASN A 5 -23.73 -5.92 -60.30
CA ASN A 5 -23.21 -5.12 -59.16
C ASN A 5 -23.66 -5.62 -57.76
N SER A 6 -22.73 -5.53 -56.81
CA SER A 6 -22.73 -5.87 -55.38
C SER A 6 -23.64 -5.00 -54.51
N VAL A 7 -24.04 -5.47 -53.31
CA VAL A 7 -23.79 -4.82 -51.99
C VAL A 7 -24.03 -5.85 -50.85
N VAL A 8 -23.02 -6.04 -50.00
CA VAL A 8 -23.13 -6.66 -48.66
C VAL A 8 -23.45 -5.55 -47.65
N VAL A 9 -24.42 -5.75 -46.75
CA VAL A 9 -24.59 -4.92 -45.55
C VAL A 9 -24.72 -5.80 -44.31
N ASN A 10 -23.71 -5.70 -43.44
CA ASN A 10 -23.67 -6.22 -42.08
C ASN A 10 -24.67 -5.47 -41.16
N LYS A 11 -25.29 -6.16 -40.21
CA LYS A 11 -25.85 -5.53 -38.99
C LYS A 11 -25.32 -6.23 -37.73
N THR A 12 -24.84 -5.41 -36.80
CA THR A 12 -24.03 -5.66 -35.61
C THR A 12 -24.83 -6.13 -34.38
N PRO A 13 -24.21 -6.88 -33.43
CA PRO A 13 -24.81 -7.18 -32.13
C PRO A 13 -24.39 -6.12 -31.10
N HIS A 14 -25.29 -5.29 -30.59
CA HIS A 14 -24.90 -4.30 -29.57
C HIS A 14 -25.97 -3.92 -28.55
N HIS A 15 -27.11 -4.62 -28.49
CA HIS A 15 -28.23 -4.19 -27.64
C HIS A 15 -28.50 -5.04 -26.39
N ASP A 16 -28.02 -6.29 -26.32
CA ASP A 16 -28.37 -7.19 -25.20
C ASP A 16 -27.43 -7.08 -23.98
N GLU A 17 -26.21 -6.55 -24.13
CA GLU A 17 -25.25 -6.43 -23.01
C GLU A 17 -25.48 -5.21 -22.10
N ILE A 18 -26.24 -4.22 -22.56
CA ILE A 18 -26.43 -2.95 -21.83
C ILE A 18 -27.52 -3.10 -20.75
N GLU A 19 -28.59 -3.85 -21.03
CA GLU A 19 -29.68 -4.07 -20.06
C GLU A 19 -29.27 -4.98 -18.89
N THR A 20 -28.37 -5.94 -19.11
CA THR A 20 -27.85 -6.81 -18.03
C THR A 20 -26.92 -6.07 -17.07
N ARG A 21 -26.24 -5.00 -17.54
CA ARG A 21 -25.35 -4.18 -16.70
C ARG A 21 -26.10 -3.18 -15.82
N LEU A 22 -27.20 -2.61 -16.32
CA LEU A 22 -28.02 -1.67 -15.56
C LEU A 22 -28.79 -2.37 -14.42
N SER A 23 -29.33 -3.55 -14.69
CA SER A 23 -30.04 -4.36 -13.69
C SER A 23 -29.14 -4.88 -12.56
N LYS A 24 -27.88 -5.27 -12.86
CA LYS A 24 -26.88 -5.63 -11.83
C LYS A 24 -26.47 -4.44 -10.96
N ARG A 25 -26.30 -3.25 -11.52
CA ARG A 25 -25.93 -2.03 -10.76
C ARG A 25 -27.01 -1.66 -9.74
N GLN A 26 -28.28 -1.77 -10.12
CA GLN A 26 -29.40 -1.44 -9.24
C GLN A 26 -29.56 -2.43 -8.08
N LEU A 27 -29.32 -3.73 -8.31
CA LEU A 27 -29.31 -4.76 -7.27
C LEU A 27 -28.15 -4.60 -6.27
N ILE A 28 -26.99 -4.10 -6.73
CA ILE A 28 -25.84 -3.79 -5.88
C ILE A 28 -26.14 -2.59 -4.98
N GLU A 29 -26.80 -1.56 -5.50
CA GLU A 29 -27.19 -0.36 -4.75
C GLU A 29 -28.25 -0.63 -3.67
N ASP A 30 -29.22 -1.49 -3.97
CA ASP A 30 -30.22 -1.93 -2.98
C ASP A 30 -29.62 -2.84 -1.90
N SER A 31 -28.61 -3.65 -2.25
CA SER A 31 -27.85 -4.46 -1.29
C SER A 31 -26.97 -3.58 -0.37
N ARG A 32 -26.40 -2.49 -0.89
CA ARG A 32 -25.66 -1.46 -0.14
C ARG A 32 -26.53 -0.79 0.93
N ARG A 33 -27.79 -0.46 0.60
CA ARG A 33 -28.73 0.16 1.57
C ARG A 33 -29.19 -0.78 2.68
N ARG A 34 -29.27 -2.10 2.42
CA ARG A 34 -29.72 -3.08 3.41
C ARG A 34 -28.62 -3.55 4.38
N ARG A 35 -27.35 -3.59 3.95
CA ARG A 35 -26.23 -4.08 4.77
C ARG A 35 -25.63 -3.08 5.77
N ALA A 36 -25.90 -1.78 5.60
CA ALA A 36 -25.47 -0.75 6.54
C ALA A 36 -26.07 -0.90 7.96
N LYS A 37 -26.98 -1.86 8.18
CA LYS A 37 -27.70 -2.04 9.45
C LYS A 37 -27.33 -3.30 10.26
N THR A 38 -26.47 -4.21 9.80
CA THR A 38 -26.39 -5.53 10.47
C THR A 38 -25.00 -6.13 10.76
N CYS A 39 -23.87 -5.51 10.41
CA CYS A 39 -22.57 -6.11 10.72
C CYS A 39 -21.88 -5.47 11.94
N GLN A 40 -22.18 -6.02 13.12
CA GLN A 40 -21.40 -5.88 14.34
C GLN A 40 -20.35 -6.99 14.41
N SER A 41 -19.24 -6.82 13.70
CA SER A 41 -17.96 -7.47 14.01
C SER A 41 -16.88 -6.63 13.36
N ARG A 42 -16.55 -5.54 14.04
CA ARG A 42 -15.57 -4.53 13.64
C ARG A 42 -14.16 -5.07 13.93
N ILE A 43 -13.27 -5.12 12.95
CA ILE A 43 -11.89 -4.71 13.23
C ILE A 43 -11.94 -3.18 13.14
N PRO A 44 -11.98 -2.46 14.26
CA PRO A 44 -12.15 -1.03 14.21
C PRO A 44 -10.81 -0.45 13.77
N TYR A 45 -10.78 0.22 12.62
CA TYR A 45 -9.79 1.28 12.37
C TYR A 45 -9.82 2.35 13.50
N ASP A 46 -10.85 2.32 14.37
CA ASP A 46 -11.06 3.12 15.58
C ASP A 46 -10.39 2.62 16.88
N SER A 47 -9.59 1.54 16.88
CA SER A 47 -8.99 1.04 18.13
C SER A 47 -7.65 1.68 18.54
N ILE A 48 -7.08 2.61 17.75
CA ILE A 48 -5.90 3.38 18.19
C ILE A 48 -6.38 4.65 18.89
N ARG A 49 -7.03 4.50 20.03
CA ARG A 49 -7.23 5.61 20.97
C ARG A 49 -6.00 5.75 21.85
N LYS A 50 -4.91 6.27 21.28
CA LYS A 50 -3.80 6.89 22.01
C LYS A 50 -3.46 8.19 21.29
N ARG A 51 -3.10 9.22 22.05
CA ARG A 51 -2.80 10.60 21.60
C ARG A 51 -1.64 10.60 20.60
N HIS A 52 -1.90 10.21 19.35
CA HIS A 52 -0.92 10.19 18.26
C HIS A 52 -1.37 11.21 17.22
N GLU A 53 -0.48 12.11 16.83
CA GLU A 53 -0.70 13.02 15.71
C GLU A 53 -0.27 12.28 14.44
N THR A 54 -1.21 11.99 13.54
CA THR A 54 -0.93 11.31 12.28
C THR A 54 -1.29 12.24 11.13
N LEU A 55 -0.30 12.53 10.28
CA LEU A 55 -0.53 13.13 8.98
C LEU A 55 -0.64 12.00 7.96
N MET A 56 -1.85 11.72 7.50
CA MET A 56 -2.05 10.94 6.28
C MET A 56 -2.07 11.91 5.10
N LEU A 57 -1.36 11.59 4.03
CA LEU A 57 -1.56 12.28 2.77
C LEU A 57 -2.89 11.79 2.20
N GLU A 58 -3.87 12.68 2.09
CA GLU A 58 -5.17 12.35 1.51
C GLU A 58 -4.97 11.91 0.07
N LYS A 59 -5.09 10.60 -0.16
CA LYS A 59 -5.31 10.05 -1.48
C LYS A 59 -6.79 9.71 -1.57
N GLU A 60 -7.57 10.62 -2.17
CA GLU A 60 -8.88 10.25 -2.68
C GLU A 60 -8.66 9.12 -3.71
N GLU A 61 -9.27 7.96 -3.43
CA GLU A 61 -9.31 6.78 -4.31
C GLU A 61 -7.99 6.02 -4.55
N PHE A 62 -7.41 5.41 -3.51
CA PHE A 62 -6.60 4.22 -3.75
C PHE A 62 -6.76 3.17 -2.65
N CYS A 63 -7.90 2.46 -2.70
CA CYS A 63 -7.94 1.08 -2.21
C CYS A 63 -7.84 0.20 -3.46
N PRO A 64 -6.64 -0.31 -3.85
CA PRO A 64 -6.46 -1.15 -5.03
C PRO A 64 -7.12 -2.53 -4.88
N TYR A 65 -7.88 -2.73 -3.80
CA TYR A 65 -8.47 -3.99 -3.40
C TYR A 65 -9.98 -3.81 -3.22
N GLU A 66 -10.75 -4.13 -4.27
CA GLU A 66 -12.16 -4.50 -4.12
C GLU A 66 -12.21 -5.95 -3.63
N ALA A 67 -11.94 -6.16 -2.34
CA ALA A 67 -12.07 -7.48 -1.73
C ALA A 67 -13.52 -7.98 -1.84
N GLU A 68 -13.75 -9.17 -2.40
CA GLU A 68 -15.07 -9.82 -2.31
C GLU A 68 -15.42 -10.16 -0.85
N SER A 69 -14.41 -10.32 0.01
CA SER A 69 -14.51 -10.39 1.47
C SER A 69 -13.30 -9.71 2.13
N PRO A 70 -13.48 -8.89 3.18
CA PRO A 70 -12.40 -8.17 3.86
C PRO A 70 -11.41 -9.05 4.65
N ASP A 71 -11.53 -10.37 4.58
CA ASP A 71 -10.90 -11.29 5.53
C ASP A 71 -9.62 -11.97 5.03
N GLU A 72 -9.25 -11.89 3.74
CA GLU A 72 -8.07 -12.61 3.21
C GLU A 72 -7.27 -11.79 2.19
N ILE A 73 -6.39 -10.90 2.68
CA ILE A 73 -5.37 -10.28 1.82
C ILE A 73 -4.17 -11.24 1.72
N PRO A 74 -3.84 -11.78 0.54
CA PRO A 74 -2.70 -12.68 0.36
C PRO A 74 -1.38 -11.95 0.58
N VAL A 75 -0.62 -12.37 1.60
CA VAL A 75 0.74 -11.88 1.86
C VAL A 75 1.72 -12.72 1.06
N LEU A 76 2.49 -12.07 0.18
CA LEU A 76 3.54 -12.70 -0.61
C LEU A 76 4.84 -12.85 0.18
N GLN A 77 5.25 -11.82 0.92
CA GLN A 77 6.50 -11.85 1.70
C GLN A 77 6.52 -10.83 2.83
N PHE A 78 7.16 -11.21 3.93
CA PHE A 78 7.50 -10.31 5.03
C PHE A 78 9.00 -10.01 5.02
N LEU A 79 9.36 -8.73 5.02
CA LEU A 79 10.74 -8.26 5.14
C LEU A 79 10.92 -7.68 6.55
N PRO A 80 11.53 -8.45 7.47
CA PRO A 80 11.54 -8.09 8.88
C PRO A 80 12.33 -6.81 9.16
N PHE A 81 12.06 -6.23 10.31
CA PHE A 81 12.82 -5.09 10.79
C PHE A 81 14.28 -5.46 10.98
N HIS A 82 15.17 -4.58 10.52
CA HIS A 82 16.60 -4.67 10.77
C HIS A 82 17.09 -3.35 11.35
N SER A 83 17.93 -3.44 12.38
CA SER A 83 18.44 -2.29 13.14
C SER A 83 19.19 -1.28 12.26
N GLU A 84 19.87 -1.77 11.23
CA GLU A 84 20.64 -0.95 10.30
C GLU A 84 19.74 -0.23 9.29
N ARG A 85 18.71 -0.92 8.77
CA ARG A 85 17.73 -0.36 7.82
C ARG A 85 16.70 0.54 8.50
N LYS A 86 16.41 0.29 9.78
CA LYS A 86 15.41 0.96 10.62
C LYS A 86 13.99 0.97 10.03
N ARG A 87 13.64 -0.07 9.27
CA ARG A 87 12.34 -0.24 8.62
C ARG A 87 12.01 -1.72 8.39
N MET A 88 10.74 -2.00 8.15
CA MET A 88 10.21 -3.30 7.78
C MET A 88 9.16 -3.15 6.68
N SER A 89 8.97 -4.20 5.91
CA SER A 89 8.02 -4.19 4.80
C SER A 89 7.20 -5.46 4.71
N VAL A 90 6.04 -5.36 4.09
CA VAL A 90 5.19 -6.49 3.70
C VAL A 90 4.82 -6.32 2.24
N VAL A 91 4.88 -7.41 1.49
CA VAL A 91 4.41 -7.45 0.10
C VAL A 91 3.14 -8.28 0.07
N ILE A 92 2.09 -7.72 -0.52
CA ILE A 92 0.80 -8.38 -0.72
C ILE A 92 0.55 -8.57 -2.21
N ASP A 93 -0.22 -9.60 -2.56
CA ASP A 93 -0.68 -9.79 -3.93
C ASP A 93 -1.93 -8.94 -4.16
N THR A 94 -1.96 -8.23 -5.29
CA THR A 94 -3.10 -7.39 -5.67
C THR A 94 -3.40 -7.60 -7.16
N PRO A 95 -4.63 -7.32 -7.63
CA PRO A 95 -4.96 -7.42 -9.05
C PRO A 95 -4.10 -6.54 -9.97
N ALA A 96 -3.48 -5.49 -9.43
CA ALA A 96 -2.58 -4.60 -10.17
C ALA A 96 -1.11 -5.08 -10.17
N GLY A 97 -0.79 -6.14 -9.42
CA GLY A 97 0.55 -6.67 -9.19
C GLY A 97 0.97 -6.64 -7.71
N PRO A 98 2.18 -7.12 -7.38
CA PRO A 98 2.67 -7.15 -6.01
C PRO A 98 2.79 -5.74 -5.42
N LEU A 99 2.21 -5.52 -4.24
CA LEU A 99 2.21 -4.22 -3.58
C LEU A 99 3.03 -4.26 -2.29
N LEU A 100 4.11 -3.51 -2.26
CA LEU A 100 5.00 -3.36 -1.11
C LEU A 100 4.51 -2.23 -0.22
N TYR A 101 4.30 -2.51 1.07
CA TYR A 101 4.13 -1.53 2.13
C TYR A 101 5.35 -1.51 3.01
N CYS A 102 5.90 -0.33 3.27
CA CYS A 102 7.06 -0.11 4.12
C CYS A 102 6.70 0.82 5.29
N LYS A 103 7.16 0.48 6.50
CA LYS A 103 7.11 1.36 7.66
C LYS A 103 8.46 1.39 8.39
N GLY A 104 8.83 2.55 8.89
CA GLY A 104 10.14 2.77 9.48
C GLY A 104 10.39 4.20 9.93
N ALA A 105 11.60 4.47 10.41
CA ALA A 105 12.00 5.82 10.75
C ALA A 105 11.86 6.75 9.54
N ASP A 106 11.48 8.00 9.76
CA ASP A 106 11.46 9.05 8.74
C ASP A 106 12.80 9.13 7.99
N SER A 107 13.92 9.19 8.73
CA SER A 107 15.29 9.19 8.20
C SER A 107 15.64 7.97 7.37
N ALA A 108 14.91 6.85 7.51
CA ALA A 108 15.11 5.64 6.73
C ALA A 108 14.21 5.56 5.48
N ILE A 109 13.01 6.15 5.53
CA ILE A 109 12.03 6.11 4.44
C ILE A 109 12.18 7.30 3.49
N LEU A 110 12.38 8.52 3.99
CA LEU A 110 12.44 9.71 3.15
C LEU A 110 13.49 9.64 2.03
N PRO A 111 14.71 9.11 2.25
CA PRO A 111 15.70 8.97 1.19
C PRO A 111 15.35 7.91 0.13
N ARG A 112 14.30 7.10 0.36
CA ARG A 112 13.83 6.04 -0.54
C ARG A 112 12.58 6.41 -1.30
N LEU A 113 12.07 7.62 -1.11
CA LEU A 113 10.91 8.09 -1.84
C LEU A 113 11.28 8.36 -3.31
N ARG A 114 10.36 8.04 -4.22
CA ARG A 114 10.43 8.50 -5.60
C ARG A 114 10.40 10.03 -5.65
N GLN A 115 10.85 10.60 -6.76
CA GLN A 115 10.71 12.04 -6.96
C GLN A 115 9.21 12.41 -6.93
N PRO A 116 8.82 13.43 -6.16
CA PRO A 116 7.45 13.88 -6.11
C PRO A 116 7.07 14.47 -7.47
N THR A 117 5.84 14.21 -7.90
CA THR A 117 5.25 14.92 -9.03
C THR A 117 4.99 16.38 -8.66
N GLU A 118 4.73 17.25 -9.63
CA GLU A 118 4.42 18.67 -9.37
C GLU A 118 3.24 18.82 -8.40
N ALA A 119 2.22 17.97 -8.50
CA ALA A 119 1.08 17.94 -7.59
C ALA A 119 1.43 17.51 -6.15
N GLU A 120 2.46 16.68 -5.98
CA GLU A 120 2.92 16.16 -4.68
C GLU A 120 4.01 17.03 -4.04
N SER A 121 4.58 17.97 -4.80
CA SER A 121 5.60 18.90 -4.30
C SER A 121 5.08 19.77 -3.15
N VAL A 122 3.81 20.17 -3.20
CA VAL A 122 3.12 20.93 -2.13
C VAL A 122 2.98 20.12 -0.84
N HIS A 123 2.78 18.81 -0.96
CA HIS A 123 2.71 17.90 0.18
C HIS A 123 4.10 17.70 0.82
N SER A 124 5.16 17.82 0.03
CA SER A 124 6.55 17.65 0.49
C SER A 124 7.02 18.78 1.42
N SER A 125 6.58 20.02 1.22
CA SER A 125 6.89 21.13 2.15
C SER A 125 6.14 20.96 3.48
N THR A 126 4.84 20.66 3.41
CA THR A 126 3.99 20.42 4.58
C THR A 126 4.49 19.24 5.42
N LEU A 127 5.01 18.20 4.77
CA LEU A 127 5.61 17.05 5.44
C LEU A 127 6.81 17.44 6.31
N LYS A 128 7.72 18.25 5.78
CA LYS A 128 8.94 18.67 6.51
C LYS A 128 8.57 19.47 7.75
N GLU A 129 7.65 20.43 7.61
CA GLU A 129 7.15 21.22 8.74
C GLU A 129 6.55 20.33 9.85
N ARG A 130 5.84 19.27 9.47
CA ARG A 130 5.25 18.32 10.43
C ARG A 130 6.28 17.45 11.12
N LEU A 131 7.29 16.98 10.39
CA LEU A 131 8.40 16.23 10.98
C LEU A 131 9.21 17.10 11.95
N ASP A 132 9.44 18.36 11.60
CA ASP A 132 10.11 19.33 12.47
C ASP A 132 9.27 19.59 13.74
N ASP A 133 7.95 19.78 13.62
CA ASP A 133 7.04 19.93 14.76
C ASP A 133 7.06 18.70 15.68
N TYR A 134 7.01 17.48 15.11
CA TYR A 134 7.13 16.25 15.89
C TYR A 134 8.46 16.15 16.61
N SER A 135 9.56 16.53 15.96
CA SER A 135 10.89 16.57 16.57
C SER A 135 10.94 17.58 17.72
N CYS A 136 10.41 18.79 17.53
CA CYS A 136 10.32 19.83 18.57
C CYS A 136 9.48 19.40 19.76
N LYS A 137 8.42 18.62 19.54
CA LYS A 137 7.57 18.03 20.59
C LYS A 137 8.19 16.79 21.24
N GLY A 138 9.36 16.32 20.80
CA GLY A 138 10.00 15.11 21.30
C GLY A 138 9.24 13.82 20.95
N LEU A 139 8.42 13.86 19.90
CA LEU A 139 7.68 12.69 19.43
C LEU A 139 8.57 11.83 18.54
N ARG A 140 8.44 10.51 18.69
CA ARG A 140 9.07 9.56 17.78
C ARG A 140 8.25 9.48 16.50
N THR A 141 8.91 9.69 15.38
CA THR A 141 8.27 9.64 14.06
C THR A 141 8.29 8.23 13.49
N LEU A 142 7.21 7.84 12.83
CA LEU A 142 7.14 6.63 12.01
C LEU A 142 6.50 6.99 10.66
N ALA A 143 7.23 6.77 9.58
CA ALA A 143 6.78 7.00 8.22
C ALA A 143 6.20 5.73 7.62
N PHE A 144 5.25 5.90 6.71
CA PHE A 144 4.61 4.84 5.95
C PHE A 144 4.70 5.17 4.47
N ALA A 145 5.10 4.21 3.67
CA ALA A 145 5.19 4.35 2.23
C ALA A 145 4.78 3.05 1.54
N MET A 146 4.44 3.14 0.27
CA MET A 146 4.08 1.99 -0.56
C MET A 146 4.73 2.05 -1.93
N ARG A 147 4.82 0.92 -2.61
CA ARG A 147 5.20 0.85 -4.03
C ARG A 147 4.51 -0.32 -4.69
N LEU A 148 3.89 -0.06 -5.85
CA LEU A 148 3.45 -1.12 -6.74
C LEU A 148 4.65 -1.62 -7.54
N LEU A 149 4.92 -2.91 -7.42
CA LEU A 149 6.03 -3.59 -8.08
C LEU A 149 5.56 -4.11 -9.44
N LYS A 150 6.47 -4.13 -10.41
CA LYS A 150 6.25 -4.92 -11.62
C LYS A 150 6.39 -6.39 -11.29
N GLN A 151 5.63 -7.24 -11.98
CA GLN A 151 5.68 -8.69 -11.74
C GLN A 151 7.08 -9.23 -11.99
N GLU A 152 7.75 -8.79 -13.06
CA GLU A 152 9.09 -9.25 -13.41
C GLU A 152 10.13 -8.86 -12.34
N GLU A 153 10.03 -7.64 -11.82
CA GLU A 153 10.90 -7.15 -10.73
C GLU A 153 10.71 -7.97 -9.45
N TRP A 154 9.46 -8.32 -9.14
CA TRP A 154 9.12 -9.15 -7.99
C TRP A 154 9.68 -10.56 -8.11
N ASP A 155 9.53 -11.17 -9.29
CA ASP A 155 10.00 -12.53 -9.54
C ASP A 155 11.53 -12.60 -9.45
N GLU A 156 12.24 -11.65 -10.07
CA GLU A 156 13.71 -11.51 -9.97
C GLU A 156 14.18 -11.32 -8.52
N PHE A 157 13.50 -10.44 -7.78
CA PHE A 157 13.77 -10.24 -6.36
C PHE A 157 13.60 -11.55 -5.58
N MET A 158 12.49 -12.26 -5.75
CA MET A 158 12.18 -13.47 -5.00
C MET A 158 13.14 -14.62 -5.30
N ASP A 159 13.60 -14.76 -6.53
CA ASP A 159 14.62 -15.75 -6.87
C ASP A 159 15.94 -15.46 -6.14
N SER A 160 16.38 -14.20 -6.14
CA SER A 160 17.59 -13.80 -5.42
C SER A 160 17.44 -13.90 -3.89
N TYR A 161 16.26 -13.55 -3.37
CA TYR A 161 15.95 -13.59 -1.93
C TYR A 161 15.90 -15.04 -1.44
N ARG A 162 15.24 -15.94 -2.18
CA ARG A 162 15.19 -17.38 -1.88
C ARG A 162 16.56 -18.03 -1.95
N PHE A 163 17.39 -17.61 -2.89
CA PHE A 163 18.78 -18.07 -2.95
C PHE A 163 19.52 -17.73 -1.65
N VAL A 164 19.46 -16.48 -1.19
CA VAL A 164 20.07 -16.07 0.09
C VAL A 164 19.47 -16.83 1.27
N MET A 165 18.14 -17.04 1.31
CA MET A 165 17.49 -17.81 2.36
C MET A 165 17.98 -19.27 2.43
N SER A 166 18.39 -19.86 1.30
CA SER A 166 18.89 -21.22 1.23
C SER A 166 20.34 -21.37 1.73
N LEU A 167 21.05 -20.27 1.96
CA LEU A 167 22.43 -20.30 2.42
C LEU A 167 22.49 -20.64 3.92
N SER A 168 23.31 -21.64 4.26
CA SER A 168 23.65 -21.96 5.64
C SER A 168 24.89 -21.18 6.09
N SER A 169 24.79 -19.85 6.13
CA SER A 169 25.88 -18.95 6.56
C SER A 169 25.46 -18.05 7.73
N ASN A 170 26.44 -17.59 8.50
CA ASN A 170 26.21 -16.61 9.59
C ASN A 170 25.82 -15.23 9.04
N ASP A 171 26.19 -14.92 7.80
CA ASP A 171 25.94 -13.62 7.15
C ASP A 171 24.56 -13.56 6.47
N ARG A 172 23.76 -14.63 6.57
CA ARG A 172 22.45 -14.73 5.89
C ARG A 172 21.54 -13.55 6.25
N ASP A 173 21.47 -13.17 7.51
CA ASP A 173 20.58 -12.08 7.95
C ASP A 173 21.00 -10.72 7.36
N GLU A 174 22.30 -10.48 7.23
CA GLU A 174 22.85 -9.28 6.59
C GLU A 174 22.58 -9.28 5.08
N LEU A 175 22.75 -10.42 4.41
CA LEU A 175 22.45 -10.55 2.97
C LEU A 175 20.94 -10.38 2.69
N LEU A 176 20.06 -10.91 3.55
CA LEU A 176 18.61 -10.69 3.43
C LEU A 176 18.26 -9.22 3.67
N SER A 177 18.96 -8.57 4.59
CA SER A 177 18.83 -7.13 4.83
C SER A 177 19.22 -6.32 3.59
N GLN A 178 20.32 -6.66 2.93
CA GLN A 178 20.75 -6.04 1.67
C GLN A 178 19.73 -6.28 0.55
N LYS A 179 19.17 -7.49 0.43
CA LYS A 179 18.09 -7.77 -0.54
C LYS A 179 16.85 -6.94 -0.28
N ALA A 180 16.38 -6.86 0.97
CA ALA A 180 15.26 -5.99 1.31
C ALA A 180 15.55 -4.52 0.95
N ASP A 181 16.79 -4.07 1.14
CA ASP A 181 17.22 -2.73 0.79
C ASP A 181 17.13 -2.42 -0.71
N GLU A 182 17.39 -3.42 -1.57
CA GLU A 182 17.30 -3.31 -3.03
C GLU A 182 15.88 -3.00 -3.51
N ILE A 183 14.87 -3.68 -2.94
CA ILE A 183 13.45 -3.53 -3.33
C ILE A 183 12.74 -2.36 -2.62
N GLU A 184 13.26 -1.90 -1.47
CA GLU A 184 12.74 -0.76 -0.71
C GLU A 184 13.28 0.59 -1.26
N LYS A 185 12.99 0.88 -2.53
CA LYS A 185 13.35 2.11 -3.25
C LYS A 185 12.16 2.62 -4.06
N ASP A 186 12.24 3.86 -4.55
CA ASP A 186 11.21 4.52 -5.35
C ASP A 186 9.80 4.47 -4.73
N LEU A 187 9.77 4.58 -3.40
CA LEU A 187 8.56 4.48 -2.60
C LEU A 187 7.70 5.73 -2.72
N GLU A 188 6.40 5.56 -2.59
CA GLU A 188 5.44 6.64 -2.50
C GLU A 188 4.99 6.82 -1.05
N LEU A 189 5.12 8.04 -0.54
CA LEU A 189 4.80 8.34 0.83
C LEU A 189 3.28 8.31 1.06
N LEU A 190 2.85 7.65 2.13
CA LEU A 190 1.46 7.60 2.57
C LEU A 190 1.20 8.55 3.74
N GLY A 191 2.16 8.68 4.64
CA GLY A 191 2.00 9.52 5.82
C GLY A 191 3.08 9.33 6.86
N VAL A 192 3.00 10.15 7.90
CA VAL A 192 3.90 10.14 9.06
C VAL A 192 3.09 10.27 10.34
N THR A 193 3.43 9.49 11.35
CA THR A 193 2.83 9.57 12.69
C THR A 193 3.86 9.97 13.73
N GLY A 194 3.48 10.87 14.63
CA GLY A 194 4.22 11.25 15.83
C GLY A 194 3.69 10.46 17.04
N ILE A 195 4.57 9.69 17.66
CA ILE A 195 4.29 8.81 18.79
C ILE A 195 4.94 9.38 20.04
N GLU A 196 4.15 9.63 21.08
CA GLU A 196 4.65 10.05 22.38
C GLU A 196 5.35 8.88 23.08
N ASP A 197 6.65 9.02 23.34
CA ASP A 197 7.41 8.04 24.11
C ASP A 197 6.99 8.12 25.58
N ARG A 198 6.17 7.17 26.03
CA ARG A 198 5.90 7.00 27.46
C ARG A 198 7.12 6.41 28.14
N LEU A 199 8.02 7.28 28.60
CA LEU A 199 8.94 6.92 29.67
C LEU A 199 8.09 6.58 30.90
N GLN A 200 8.12 5.33 31.37
CA GLN A 200 7.59 5.01 32.68
C GLN A 200 8.33 5.90 33.68
N ALA A 201 7.60 6.74 34.41
CA ALA A 201 8.18 7.42 35.57
C ALA A 201 8.74 6.30 36.47
N SER A 202 10.05 6.33 36.70
CA SER A 202 10.69 5.48 37.68
C SER A 202 9.90 5.62 38.98
N GLN A 203 9.23 4.55 39.40
CA GLN A 203 8.65 4.50 40.74
C GLN A 203 9.82 4.65 41.70
N THR A 204 10.01 5.86 42.20
CA THR A 204 11.00 6.16 43.22
C THR A 204 10.29 5.77 44.51
N HIS A 205 10.60 4.57 44.99
CA HIS A 205 10.20 4.10 46.31
C HIS A 205 11.09 4.71 47.39
#